data_AF-A0A0N0P9W1-F1
#
_entry.id   AF-A0A0N0P9W1-F1
#
_cell.length_a   1.000
_cell.length_b   1.000
_cell.length_c   1.000
_cell.angle_alpha   90.00
_cell.angle_beta   90.00
_cell.angle_gamma   90.00
#
_symmetry.space_group_name_H-M   'P 1'
#
loop_
_entity.id
_entity.type
_entity.pdbx_description
1 polymer ?
#
loop_
_entity_poly.entity_id
_entity_poly.type
_entity_poly.pdbx_seq_one_letter_code
_entity_poly.pdbx_strand_id
1 'polypeptide(L)'
;MKLNELVSQLQQCYQLTTAGKFAEATERLRGIAQAVPLLLVPGKQELAEAQQLLAICREYLLGLQMETARKAMPKSTIEEQKRTCEMAAYFTHCKLQPVHQILTLRTALNMFFKLKNFRTAASFARRLLELGPRPEVAQQARKILQACEMTPNDEHQLLYDEHNPFTICGISYKPIYRGKPEEKCPLCGASFFPEHKGKLCIICGVAEIGKDVIGLRICPIQFQR
;
A
#
# COMPACT_ATOMS: atom_id res chain seq x y z
N MET A 1 11.04 -13.68 21.77
CA MET A 1 10.24 -12.96 20.77
C MET A 1 8.93 -13.72 20.57
N LYS A 2 7.80 -13.10 20.91
CA LYS A 2 6.46 -13.70 20.80
C LYS A 2 5.63 -12.96 19.76
N LEU A 3 4.65 -13.63 19.16
CA LEU A 3 3.75 -13.00 18.17
C LEU A 3 3.08 -11.73 18.73
N ASN A 4 2.60 -11.76 19.97
CA ASN A 4 1.97 -10.61 20.62
C ASN A 4 2.88 -9.39 20.76
N GLU A 5 4.20 -9.60 20.90
CA GLU A 5 5.18 -8.50 20.94
C GLU A 5 5.25 -7.80 19.58
N LEU A 6 5.25 -8.57 18.49
CA LEU A 6 5.23 -8.01 17.12
C LEU A 6 3.91 -7.28 16.82
N VAL A 7 2.78 -7.81 17.30
CA VAL A 7 1.47 -7.15 17.18
C VAL A 7 1.43 -5.84 17.97
N SER A 8 2.07 -5.78 19.15
CA SER A 8 2.22 -4.54 19.91
C SER A 8 3.08 -3.50 19.17
N GLN A 9 4.19 -3.93 18.56
CA GLN A 9 5.03 -3.05 17.73
C GLN A 9 4.26 -2.51 16.50
N LEU A 10 3.37 -3.32 15.92
CA LEU A 10 2.51 -2.87 14.81
C LEU A 10 1.62 -1.69 15.22
N GLN A 11 1.09 -1.66 16.45
CA GLN A 11 0.29 -0.52 16.93
C GLN A 11 1.11 0.77 16.98
N GLN A 12 2.39 0.69 17.37
CA GLN A 12 3.30 1.85 17.32
C GLN A 12 3.53 2.32 15.88
N CYS A 13 3.62 1.38 14.92
CA CYS A 13 3.75 1.72 13.50
C CYS A 13 2.52 2.49 12.98
N TYR A 14 1.31 2.18 13.46
CA TYR A 14 0.11 2.93 13.11
C TYR A 14 0.16 4.37 13.64
N GLN A 15 0.63 4.57 14.88
CA GLN A 15 0.80 5.91 15.44
C GLN A 15 1.83 6.73 14.65
N LEU A 16 2.96 6.13 14.28
CA LEU A 16 3.98 6.76 13.43
C LEU A 16 3.44 7.12 12.05
N THR A 17 2.61 6.23 11.46
CA THR A 17 1.96 6.48 10.17
C THR A 17 0.98 7.65 10.24
N THR A 18 0.14 7.69 11.27
CA THR A 18 -0.78 8.82 11.52
C THR A 18 -0.03 10.13 11.74
N ALA A 19 1.12 10.09 12.43
CA ALA A 19 1.97 11.25 12.69
C ALA A 19 2.82 11.68 11.46
N GLY A 20 2.78 10.96 10.34
CA GLY A 20 3.55 11.27 9.14
C GLY A 20 5.04 10.91 9.21
N LYS A 21 5.48 10.17 10.24
CA LYS A 21 6.87 9.72 10.43
C LYS A 21 7.17 8.47 9.59
N PHE A 22 7.08 8.59 8.27
CA PHE A 22 7.10 7.43 7.35
C PHE A 22 8.43 6.67 7.33
N ALA A 23 9.56 7.35 7.48
CA ALA A 23 10.86 6.68 7.53
C ALA A 23 10.97 5.74 8.74
N GLU A 24 10.64 6.24 9.93
CA GLU A 24 10.63 5.47 11.18
C GLU A 24 9.60 4.34 11.13
N ALA A 25 8.39 4.62 10.62
CA ALA A 25 7.36 3.59 10.44
C ALA A 25 7.84 2.47 9.50
N THR A 26 8.50 2.81 8.38
CA THR A 26 9.01 1.85 7.39
C THR A 26 10.09 0.96 8.00
N GLU A 27 11.01 1.54 8.78
CA GLU A 27 12.05 0.78 9.47
C GLU A 27 11.45 -0.22 10.46
N ARG A 28 10.52 0.22 11.30
CA ARG A 28 9.84 -0.63 12.29
C ARG A 28 9.02 -1.74 11.63
N LEU A 29 8.23 -1.41 10.61
CA LEU A 29 7.43 -2.40 9.86
C LEU A 29 8.30 -3.44 9.18
N ARG A 30 9.46 -3.03 8.66
CA ARG A 30 10.43 -3.95 8.07
C ARG A 30 11.03 -4.87 9.12
N GLY A 31 11.40 -4.32 10.29
CA GLY A 31 11.86 -5.10 11.43
C GLY A 31 10.84 -6.17 11.84
N ILE A 32 9.55 -5.82 11.92
CA ILE A 32 8.48 -6.79 12.19
C ILE A 32 8.44 -7.88 11.11
N ALA A 33 8.44 -7.51 9.83
CA ALA A 33 8.37 -8.48 8.73
C ALA A 33 9.56 -9.45 8.71
N GLN A 34 10.77 -8.96 9.06
CA GLN A 34 11.98 -9.77 9.16
C GLN A 34 12.00 -10.66 10.40
N ALA A 35 11.25 -10.28 11.44
CA ALA A 35 11.16 -11.00 12.69
C ALA A 35 10.14 -12.15 12.65
N VAL A 36 9.11 -12.08 11.80
CA VAL A 36 8.07 -13.13 11.69
C VAL A 36 8.65 -14.54 11.41
N PRO A 37 9.61 -14.74 10.50
CA PRO A 37 10.24 -16.05 10.29
C PRO A 37 10.99 -16.63 11.49
N LEU A 38 11.29 -15.81 12.50
CA LEU A 38 12.00 -16.21 13.71
C LEU A 38 11.05 -16.64 14.84
N LEU A 39 9.74 -16.59 14.61
CA LEU A 39 8.74 -17.01 15.58
C LEU A 39 8.68 -18.53 15.71
N LEU A 40 8.32 -18.97 16.91
CA LEU A 40 7.78 -20.30 17.16
C LEU A 40 6.34 -20.11 17.67
N VAL A 41 5.37 -20.56 16.89
CA VAL A 41 3.94 -20.45 17.23
C VAL A 41 3.33 -21.82 17.51
N PRO A 42 2.42 -21.92 18.50
CA PRO A 42 1.96 -23.21 19.00
C PRO A 42 0.93 -23.90 18.09
N GLY A 43 0.12 -23.13 17.35
CA GLY A 43 -1.02 -23.64 16.61
C GLY A 43 -1.22 -23.02 15.22
N LYS A 44 -2.21 -23.57 14.50
CA LYS A 44 -2.61 -23.09 13.16
C LYS A 44 -3.17 -21.68 13.19
N GLN A 45 -3.83 -21.28 14.28
CA GLN A 45 -4.41 -19.95 14.41
C GLN A 45 -3.32 -18.89 14.46
N GLU A 46 -2.33 -19.06 15.34
CA GLU A 46 -1.20 -18.12 15.46
C GLU A 46 -0.32 -18.11 14.21
N LEU A 47 -0.23 -19.23 13.49
CA LEU A 47 0.39 -19.27 12.17
C LEU A 47 -0.34 -18.38 11.15
N ALA A 48 -1.67 -18.45 11.12
CA ALA A 48 -2.48 -17.58 10.25
C ALA A 48 -2.36 -16.11 10.64
N GLU A 49 -2.34 -15.80 11.95
CA GLU A 49 -2.13 -14.44 12.46
C GLU A 49 -0.75 -13.90 12.08
N ALA A 50 0.31 -14.71 12.15
CA ALA A 50 1.66 -14.33 11.71
C ALA A 50 1.73 -14.06 10.19
N GLN A 51 1.02 -14.85 9.38
CA GLN A 51 0.91 -14.61 7.93
C GLN A 51 0.12 -13.33 7.63
N GLN A 52 -0.96 -13.08 8.37
CA GLN A 52 -1.73 -11.83 8.27
C GLN A 52 -0.88 -10.63 8.68
N LEU A 53 -0.06 -10.76 9.73
CA LEU A 53 0.89 -9.73 10.15
C LEU A 53 1.89 -9.39 9.03
N LEU A 54 2.46 -10.40 8.37
CA LEU A 54 3.32 -10.19 7.19
C LEU A 54 2.60 -9.46 6.06
N ALA A 55 1.35 -9.84 5.79
CA ALA A 55 0.53 -9.18 4.77
C ALA A 55 0.29 -7.71 5.13
N ILE A 56 -0.06 -7.39 6.39
CA ILE A 56 -0.23 -6.00 6.84
C ILE A 56 1.08 -5.22 6.69
N CYS A 57 2.20 -5.78 7.16
CA CYS A 57 3.51 -5.14 7.03
C CYS A 57 3.85 -4.86 5.56
N ARG A 58 3.60 -5.80 4.65
CA ARG A 58 3.79 -5.59 3.20
C ARG A 58 2.99 -4.40 2.69
N GLU A 59 1.69 -4.34 2.97
CA GLU A 59 0.79 -3.29 2.47
C GLU A 59 1.24 -1.90 2.93
N TYR A 60 1.61 -1.77 4.21
CA TYR A 60 2.11 -0.51 4.74
C TYR A 60 3.50 -0.17 4.19
N LEU A 61 4.45 -1.11 4.15
CA LEU A 61 5.79 -0.86 3.61
C LEU A 61 5.72 -0.36 2.17
N LEU A 62 4.99 -1.08 1.31
CA LEU A 62 4.81 -0.72 -0.08
C LEU A 62 4.20 0.67 -0.24
N GLY A 63 3.11 0.93 0.48
CA GLY A 63 2.41 2.21 0.42
C GLY A 63 3.25 3.39 0.92
N LEU A 64 3.91 3.24 2.07
CA LEU A 64 4.73 4.30 2.68
C LEU A 64 5.99 4.60 1.89
N GLN A 65 6.65 3.57 1.35
CA GLN A 65 7.81 3.75 0.47
C GLN A 65 7.42 4.43 -0.83
N MET A 66 6.30 4.02 -1.43
CA MET A 66 5.76 4.67 -2.63
C MET A 66 5.41 6.13 -2.38
N GLU A 67 4.74 6.44 -1.25
CA GLU A 67 4.40 7.81 -0.89
C GLU A 67 5.64 8.68 -0.62
N THR A 68 6.67 8.09 0.02
CA THR A 68 7.96 8.77 0.24
C THR A 68 8.64 9.08 -1.09
N ALA A 69 8.68 8.11 -2.01
CA ALA A 69 9.22 8.31 -3.36
C ALA A 69 8.41 9.38 -4.14
N ARG A 70 7.07 9.34 -4.05
CA ARG A 70 6.19 10.33 -4.69
C ARG A 70 6.45 11.75 -4.19
N LYS A 71 6.69 11.92 -2.88
CA LYS A 71 7.02 13.22 -2.29
C LYS A 71 8.38 13.75 -2.74
N ALA A 72 9.33 12.87 -3.06
CA ALA A 72 10.66 13.23 -3.54
C ALA A 72 10.71 13.52 -5.06
N MET A 73 9.68 13.16 -5.83
CA MET A 73 9.65 13.44 -7.26
C MET A 73 9.39 14.93 -7.57
N PRO A 74 9.98 15.46 -8.66
CA PRO A 74 9.67 16.80 -9.16
C PRO A 74 8.21 16.90 -9.61
N LYS A 75 7.70 18.14 -9.72
CA LYS A 75 6.29 18.46 -10.06
C LYS A 75 6.19 19.64 -11.03
N SER A 76 7.29 19.93 -11.72
CA SER A 76 7.45 21.13 -12.54
C SER A 76 6.76 20.95 -13.89
N THR A 77 6.77 19.74 -14.43
CA THR A 77 6.13 19.42 -15.72
C THR A 77 4.78 18.73 -15.54
N ILE A 78 3.93 18.78 -16.57
CA ILE A 78 2.64 18.09 -16.54
C ILE A 78 2.82 16.57 -16.43
N GLU A 79 3.85 15.99 -17.07
CA GLU A 79 4.10 14.56 -17.03
C GLU A 79 4.54 14.09 -15.63
N GLU A 80 5.33 14.92 -14.94
CA GLU A 80 5.68 14.70 -13.54
C GLU A 80 4.45 14.79 -12.62
N GLN A 81 3.55 15.75 -12.87
CA GLN A 81 2.29 15.88 -12.13
C GLN A 81 1.38 14.67 -12.35
N LYS A 82 1.25 14.19 -13.59
CA LYS A 82 0.55 12.94 -13.91
C LYS A 82 1.15 11.76 -13.14
N ARG A 83 2.47 11.61 -13.19
CA ARG A 83 3.18 10.51 -12.52
C ARG A 83 3.00 10.54 -11.00
N THR A 84 3.04 11.72 -10.39
CA THR A 84 2.75 11.85 -8.95
C THR A 84 1.29 11.57 -8.62
N CYS A 85 0.34 11.93 -9.48
CA CYS A 85 -1.08 11.59 -9.31
C CYS A 85 -1.32 10.08 -9.43
N GLU A 86 -0.73 9.42 -10.42
CA GLU A 86 -0.75 7.97 -10.57
C GLU A 86 -0.32 7.26 -9.28
N MET A 87 0.83 7.62 -8.71
CA MET A 87 1.32 7.02 -7.47
C MET A 87 0.38 7.28 -6.28
N ALA A 88 -0.21 8.47 -6.20
CA ALA A 88 -1.22 8.77 -5.17
C ALA A 88 -2.48 7.91 -5.36
N ALA A 89 -2.92 7.70 -6.60
CA ALA A 89 -4.05 6.83 -6.91
C ALA A 89 -3.77 5.37 -6.57
N TYR A 90 -2.58 4.84 -6.91
CA TYR A 90 -2.18 3.49 -6.52
C TYR A 90 -2.19 3.31 -5.00
N PHE A 91 -1.77 4.33 -4.25
CA PHE A 91 -1.78 4.26 -2.78
C PHE A 91 -3.20 4.10 -2.19
N THR A 92 -4.23 4.57 -2.91
CA THR A 92 -5.63 4.38 -2.49
C THR A 92 -6.09 2.92 -2.56
N HIS A 93 -5.31 2.03 -3.19
CA HIS A 93 -5.60 0.58 -3.29
C HIS A 93 -4.79 -0.27 -2.30
N CYS A 94 -3.87 0.33 -1.53
CA CYS A 94 -3.19 -0.38 -0.45
C CYS A 94 -4.18 -0.72 0.67
N LYS A 95 -4.12 -1.95 1.19
CA LYS A 95 -5.04 -2.44 2.23
C LYS A 95 -4.57 -1.98 3.62
N LEU A 96 -4.76 -0.70 3.89
CA LEU A 96 -4.45 -0.07 5.19
C LEU A 96 -5.66 -0.11 6.12
N GLN A 97 -5.46 0.31 7.38
CA GLN A 97 -6.59 0.58 8.28
C GLN A 97 -7.42 1.78 7.76
N PRO A 98 -8.74 1.83 8.04
CA PRO A 98 -9.63 2.88 7.54
C PRO A 98 -9.12 4.30 7.80
N VAL A 99 -8.54 4.55 8.99
CA VAL A 99 -7.98 5.86 9.34
C VAL A 99 -6.87 6.31 8.38
N HIS A 100 -6.03 5.39 7.91
CA HIS A 100 -4.97 5.69 6.96
C HIS A 100 -5.48 5.71 5.52
N GLN A 101 -6.46 4.87 5.16
CA GLN A 101 -7.11 4.94 3.85
C GLN A 101 -7.81 6.29 3.63
N ILE A 102 -8.42 6.87 4.66
CA ILE A 102 -8.96 8.24 4.61
C ILE A 102 -7.87 9.25 4.25
N LEU A 103 -6.66 9.14 4.84
CA LEU A 103 -5.54 10.05 4.55
C LEU A 103 -5.03 9.91 3.11
N THR A 104 -4.94 8.68 2.60
CA THR A 104 -4.48 8.43 1.22
C THR A 104 -5.51 8.92 0.20
N LEU A 105 -6.80 8.62 0.40
CA LEU A 105 -7.89 9.10 -0.44
C LEU A 105 -8.01 10.63 -0.41
N ARG A 106 -7.85 11.27 0.75
CA ARG A 106 -7.85 12.74 0.86
C ARG A 106 -6.72 13.36 0.05
N THR A 107 -5.55 12.74 0.07
CA THR A 107 -4.39 13.18 -0.70
C THR A 107 -4.64 13.04 -2.20
N ALA A 108 -5.11 11.87 -2.64
CA ALA A 108 -5.45 11.61 -4.04
C ALA A 108 -6.54 12.56 -4.55
N LEU A 109 -7.63 12.75 -3.78
CA LEU A 109 -8.71 13.68 -4.11
C LEU A 109 -8.19 15.08 -4.42
N ASN A 110 -7.38 15.65 -3.52
CA ASN A 110 -6.83 16.99 -3.69
C ASN A 110 -5.89 17.10 -4.90
N MET A 111 -5.11 16.05 -5.17
CA MET A 111 -4.18 16.03 -6.30
C MET A 111 -4.92 15.95 -7.65
N PHE A 112 -5.89 15.04 -7.75
CA PHE A 112 -6.68 14.86 -8.97
C PHE A 112 -7.58 16.05 -9.25
N PHE A 113 -8.13 16.70 -8.22
CA PHE A 113 -8.88 17.93 -8.38
C PHE A 113 -8.00 19.07 -8.95
N LYS A 114 -6.75 19.20 -8.48
CA LYS A 114 -5.79 20.18 -9.03
C LYS A 114 -5.35 19.86 -10.45
N LEU A 115 -5.23 18.56 -10.77
CA LEU A 115 -4.94 18.07 -12.12
C LEU A 115 -6.15 18.19 -13.07
N LYS A 116 -7.32 18.64 -12.56
CA LYS A 116 -8.59 18.73 -13.30
C LYS A 116 -9.06 17.38 -13.87
N ASN A 117 -8.67 16.28 -13.20
CA ASN A 117 -9.24 14.97 -13.42
C ASN A 117 -10.45 14.78 -12.49
N PHE A 118 -11.55 15.47 -12.83
CA PHE A 118 -12.71 15.60 -11.96
C PHE A 118 -13.54 14.32 -11.87
N ARG A 119 -13.63 13.52 -12.94
CA ARG A 119 -14.36 12.25 -12.92
C ARG A 119 -13.69 11.28 -11.95
N THR A 120 -12.38 11.12 -12.07
CA THR A 120 -11.62 10.26 -11.16
C THR A 120 -11.57 10.84 -9.73
N ALA A 121 -11.45 12.16 -9.57
CA ALA A 121 -11.52 12.82 -8.26
C ALA A 121 -12.86 12.58 -7.55
N ALA A 122 -13.99 12.63 -8.29
CA ALA A 122 -15.31 12.35 -7.73
C ALA A 122 -15.39 10.94 -7.14
N SER A 123 -14.83 9.94 -7.83
CA SER A 123 -14.77 8.57 -7.30
C SER A 123 -14.00 8.49 -5.98
N PHE A 124 -12.82 9.14 -5.88
CA PHE A 124 -12.09 9.21 -4.62
C PHE A 124 -12.88 9.89 -3.49
N ALA A 125 -13.63 10.95 -3.81
CA ALA A 125 -14.47 11.63 -2.82
C ALA A 125 -15.59 10.72 -2.29
N ARG A 126 -16.26 9.95 -3.16
CA ARG A 126 -17.30 8.98 -2.74
C ARG A 126 -16.72 7.91 -1.83
N ARG A 127 -15.64 7.25 -2.25
CA ARG A 127 -14.92 6.24 -1.44
C ARG A 127 -14.46 6.82 -0.10
N LEU A 128 -13.98 8.05 -0.08
CA LEU A 128 -13.56 8.72 1.15
C LEU A 128 -14.75 8.97 2.09
N LEU A 129 -15.91 9.35 1.58
CA LEU A 129 -17.12 9.59 2.37
C LEU A 129 -17.70 8.28 2.94
N GLU A 130 -17.61 7.18 2.20
CA GLU A 130 -18.03 5.84 2.64
C GLU A 130 -17.24 5.34 3.86
N LEU A 131 -15.98 5.75 4.01
CA LEU A 131 -15.15 5.40 5.16
C LEU A 131 -15.50 6.18 6.45
N GLY A 132 -16.47 7.10 6.40
CA GLY A 132 -16.92 7.86 7.58
C GLY A 132 -15.83 8.78 8.17
N PRO A 133 -15.28 9.73 7.41
CA PRO A 133 -14.23 10.61 7.90
C PRO A 133 -14.78 11.64 8.90
N ARG A 134 -13.90 12.33 9.62
CA ARG A 134 -14.29 13.41 10.55
C ARG A 134 -15.13 14.49 9.83
N PRO A 135 -16.08 15.16 10.52
CA PRO A 135 -17.03 16.09 9.89
C PRO A 135 -16.39 17.14 8.99
N GLU A 136 -15.27 17.73 9.42
CA GLU A 136 -14.52 18.73 8.63
C GLU A 136 -14.02 18.17 7.29
N VAL A 137 -13.46 16.96 7.31
CA VAL A 137 -12.95 16.28 6.11
C VAL A 137 -14.13 15.85 5.21
N ALA A 138 -15.23 15.38 5.80
CA ALA A 138 -16.45 15.04 5.07
C ALA A 138 -17.06 16.25 4.35
N GLN A 139 -17.14 17.40 5.03
CA GLN A 139 -17.62 18.65 4.44
C GLN A 139 -16.74 19.10 3.27
N GLN A 140 -15.41 19.07 3.45
CA GLN A 140 -14.47 19.39 2.39
C GLN A 140 -14.65 18.47 1.17
N ALA A 141 -14.75 17.15 1.41
CA ALA A 141 -14.90 16.16 0.35
C ALA A 141 -16.23 16.31 -0.41
N ARG A 142 -17.34 16.60 0.28
CA ARG A 142 -18.64 16.89 -0.35
C ARG A 142 -18.58 18.13 -1.24
N LYS A 143 -17.91 19.19 -0.78
CA LYS A 143 -17.73 20.41 -1.58
C LYS A 143 -16.94 20.15 -2.86
N ILE A 144 -15.85 19.38 -2.76
CA ILE A 144 -15.06 18.98 -3.93
C ILE A 144 -15.88 18.08 -4.85
N LEU A 145 -16.61 17.10 -4.31
CA LEU A 145 -17.47 16.20 -5.09
C LEU A 145 -18.51 16.96 -5.90
N GLN A 146 -19.22 17.91 -5.29
CA GLN A 146 -20.18 18.77 -6.00
C GLN A 146 -19.52 19.53 -7.15
N ALA A 147 -18.33 20.11 -6.91
CA ALA A 147 -17.59 20.79 -7.97
C ALA A 147 -17.17 19.85 -9.11
N CYS A 148 -16.76 18.62 -8.80
CA CYS A 148 -16.44 17.61 -9.82
C CYS A 148 -17.67 17.19 -10.63
N GLU A 149 -18.85 17.08 -10.01
CA GLU A 149 -20.09 16.65 -10.67
C GLU A 149 -20.63 17.70 -11.66
N MET A 150 -20.30 18.98 -11.46
CA MET A 150 -20.63 20.04 -12.43
C MET A 150 -19.80 19.94 -13.73
N THR A 151 -18.66 19.25 -13.71
CA THR A 151 -17.80 19.07 -14.89
C THR A 151 -17.14 17.68 -14.84
N PRO A 152 -17.90 16.60 -15.09
CA PRO A 152 -17.46 15.22 -14.85
C PRO A 152 -16.57 14.69 -15.98
N ASN A 153 -15.47 15.40 -16.26
CA ASN A 153 -14.48 15.03 -17.27
C ASN A 153 -13.08 14.91 -16.65
N ASP A 154 -12.24 14.07 -17.24
CA ASP A 154 -10.82 14.01 -16.91
C ASP A 154 -10.00 14.67 -18.03
N GLU A 155 -9.21 15.70 -17.70
CA GLU A 155 -8.40 16.45 -18.67
C GLU A 155 -7.20 15.64 -19.18
N HIS A 156 -6.67 14.74 -18.35
CA HIS A 156 -5.45 14.00 -18.64
C HIS A 156 -5.64 12.49 -18.51
N GLN A 157 -5.23 11.74 -19.53
CA GLN A 157 -5.10 10.29 -19.44
C GLN A 157 -3.94 9.91 -18.52
N LEU A 158 -4.20 9.02 -17.57
CA LEU A 158 -3.22 8.46 -16.63
C LEU A 158 -3.14 6.94 -16.78
N LEU A 159 -2.04 6.35 -16.33
CA LEU A 159 -1.89 4.90 -16.18
C LEU A 159 -2.59 4.39 -14.92
N TYR A 160 -3.88 4.68 -14.78
CA TYR A 160 -4.67 4.27 -13.63
C TYR A 160 -6.07 3.90 -14.10
N ASP A 161 -6.51 2.71 -13.70
CA ASP A 161 -7.87 2.22 -13.94
C ASP A 161 -8.40 1.69 -12.62
N GLU A 162 -9.43 2.35 -12.10
CA GLU A 162 -10.02 2.01 -10.81
C GLU A 162 -10.90 0.74 -10.84
N HIS A 163 -11.39 0.36 -12.02
CA HIS A 163 -12.31 -0.77 -12.19
C HIS A 163 -11.57 -2.08 -12.49
N ASN A 164 -10.31 -1.99 -12.94
CA ASN A 164 -9.49 -3.14 -13.26
C ASN A 164 -8.56 -3.50 -12.08
N PRO A 165 -8.74 -4.65 -11.40
CA PRO A 165 -7.90 -5.03 -10.28
C PRO A 165 -6.41 -5.12 -10.67
N PHE A 166 -5.54 -4.52 -9.85
CA PHE A 166 -4.10 -4.58 -10.04
C PHE A 166 -3.36 -4.80 -8.71
N THR A 167 -2.15 -5.33 -8.81
CA THR A 167 -1.13 -5.25 -7.76
C THR A 167 -0.14 -4.13 -8.10
N ILE A 168 0.60 -3.62 -7.13
CA ILE A 168 1.58 -2.55 -7.37
C ILE A 168 2.97 -3.19 -7.39
N CYS A 169 3.74 -2.92 -8.44
CA CYS A 169 5.14 -3.33 -8.47
C CYS A 169 5.92 -2.64 -7.34
N GLY A 170 6.54 -3.43 -6.47
CA GLY A 170 7.26 -2.93 -5.31
C GLY A 170 8.57 -2.20 -5.60
N ILE A 171 9.00 -2.06 -6.85
CA ILE A 171 10.19 -1.27 -7.26
C ILE A 171 9.77 -0.11 -8.15
N SER A 172 9.08 -0.39 -9.26
CA SER A 172 8.74 0.64 -10.24
C SER A 172 7.52 1.48 -9.84
N TYR A 173 6.73 1.06 -8.85
CA TYR A 173 5.46 1.66 -8.45
C TYR A 173 4.53 1.90 -9.65
N LYS A 174 4.39 0.87 -10.49
CA LYS A 174 3.43 0.83 -11.60
C LYS A 174 2.45 -0.33 -11.36
N PRO A 175 1.22 -0.24 -11.88
CA PRO A 175 0.22 -1.26 -11.69
C PRO A 175 0.55 -2.50 -12.53
N ILE A 176 0.40 -3.67 -11.94
CA ILE A 176 0.42 -4.97 -12.60
C ILE A 176 -1.03 -5.44 -12.62
N TYR A 177 -1.70 -5.22 -13.75
CA TYR A 177 -3.10 -5.59 -13.91
C TYR A 177 -3.30 -7.11 -13.91
N ARG A 178 -4.46 -7.55 -13.44
CA ARG A 178 -4.81 -8.97 -13.34
C ARG A 178 -4.58 -9.69 -14.68
N GLY A 179 -3.91 -10.85 -14.61
CA GLY A 179 -3.58 -11.67 -15.79
C GLY A 179 -2.26 -11.31 -16.48
N LYS A 180 -1.59 -10.22 -16.07
CA LYS A 180 -0.21 -9.96 -16.49
C LYS A 180 0.79 -10.78 -15.64
N PRO A 181 1.95 -11.14 -16.20
CA PRO A 181 2.96 -11.89 -15.45
C PRO A 181 3.50 -11.06 -14.29
N GLU A 182 3.61 -11.68 -13.12
CA GLU A 182 4.14 -11.09 -11.90
C GLU A 182 5.06 -12.07 -11.18
N GLU A 183 6.09 -11.56 -10.53
CA GLU A 183 6.98 -12.31 -9.65
C GLU A 183 6.74 -11.86 -8.21
N LYS A 184 6.69 -12.80 -7.27
CA LYS A 184 6.40 -12.51 -5.87
C LYS A 184 7.61 -12.68 -4.98
N CYS A 185 7.69 -11.84 -3.96
CA CYS A 185 8.57 -12.08 -2.84
C CYS A 185 8.05 -13.30 -2.05
N PRO A 186 8.85 -14.37 -1.89
CA PRO A 186 8.42 -15.59 -1.21
C PRO A 186 8.16 -15.40 0.30
N LEU A 187 8.66 -14.30 0.89
CA LEU A 187 8.47 -13.99 2.30
C LEU A 187 7.24 -13.09 2.55
N CYS A 188 7.25 -11.86 2.04
CA CYS A 188 6.18 -10.89 2.34
C CYS A 188 5.04 -10.90 1.31
N GLY A 189 5.20 -11.56 0.17
CA GLY A 189 4.21 -11.61 -0.91
C GLY A 189 4.11 -10.33 -1.75
N ALA A 190 5.07 -9.40 -1.64
CA ALA A 190 5.13 -8.23 -2.52
C ALA A 190 5.25 -8.66 -3.99
N SER A 191 4.56 -7.94 -4.88
CA SER A 191 4.51 -8.25 -6.32
C SER A 191 5.47 -7.35 -7.09
N PHE A 192 6.08 -7.91 -8.14
CA PHE A 192 7.07 -7.24 -8.97
C PHE A 192 6.90 -7.62 -10.43
N PHE A 193 7.36 -6.78 -11.34
CA PHE A 193 7.46 -7.18 -12.74
C PHE A 193 8.53 -8.27 -12.92
N PRO A 194 8.38 -9.15 -13.94
CA PRO A 194 9.33 -10.24 -14.19
C PRO A 194 10.79 -9.80 -14.36
N GLU A 195 11.03 -8.59 -14.87
CA GLU A 195 12.36 -7.95 -14.99
C GLU A 195 13.09 -7.70 -13.65
N HIS A 196 12.41 -7.94 -12.52
CA HIS A 196 12.98 -7.84 -11.18
C HIS A 196 13.22 -9.20 -10.52
N LYS A 197 12.94 -10.31 -11.21
CA LYS A 197 13.25 -11.65 -10.71
C LYS A 197 14.74 -11.78 -10.36
N GLY A 198 15.04 -12.47 -9.27
CA GLY A 198 16.40 -12.67 -8.77
C GLY A 198 16.99 -11.47 -8.02
N LYS A 199 16.33 -10.30 -8.00
CA LYS A 199 16.78 -9.15 -7.20
C LYS A 199 16.33 -9.25 -5.75
N LEU A 200 16.99 -8.50 -4.87
CA LEU A 200 16.57 -8.35 -3.48
C LEU A 200 15.22 -7.62 -3.41
N CYS A 201 14.27 -8.18 -2.67
CA CYS A 201 12.99 -7.57 -2.40
C CYS A 201 13.17 -6.31 -1.52
N ILE A 202 12.96 -5.13 -2.08
CA ILE A 202 13.13 -3.86 -1.34
C ILE A 202 12.05 -3.59 -0.28
N ILE A 203 10.97 -4.39 -0.28
CA ILE A 203 9.89 -4.30 0.70
C ILE A 203 10.32 -4.96 2.01
N CYS A 204 10.62 -6.27 2.02
CA CYS A 204 11.09 -6.97 3.23
C CYS A 204 12.59 -6.81 3.49
N GLY A 205 13.38 -6.48 2.47
CA GLY A 205 14.82 -6.23 2.56
C GLY A 205 15.69 -7.48 2.69
N VAL A 206 15.15 -8.70 2.60
CA VAL A 206 15.89 -9.94 2.84
C VAL A 206 15.67 -11.06 1.82
N ALA A 207 14.50 -11.13 1.19
CA ALA A 207 14.17 -12.24 0.29
C ALA A 207 14.50 -11.91 -1.16
N GLU A 208 14.83 -12.94 -1.94
CA GLU A 208 15.04 -12.86 -3.39
C GLU A 208 13.69 -12.96 -4.12
N ILE A 209 13.42 -12.04 -5.06
CA ILE A 209 12.16 -11.98 -5.79
C ILE A 209 12.02 -13.17 -6.74
N GLY A 210 10.89 -13.88 -6.68
CA GLY A 210 10.57 -14.99 -7.60
C GLY A 210 11.33 -16.28 -7.31
N LYS A 211 11.96 -16.40 -6.13
CA LYS A 211 12.65 -17.61 -5.70
C LYS A 211 11.66 -18.66 -5.21
N ASP A 212 11.83 -19.89 -5.67
CA ASP A 212 11.08 -21.05 -5.16
C ASP A 212 11.52 -21.39 -3.74
N VAL A 213 10.56 -21.54 -2.84
CA VAL A 213 10.80 -21.82 -1.42
C VAL A 213 9.81 -22.83 -0.89
N ILE A 214 10.16 -23.47 0.24
CA ILE A 214 9.27 -24.35 1.00
C ILE A 214 8.08 -23.57 1.62
N GLY A 215 8.22 -22.25 1.75
CA GLY A 215 7.29 -21.34 2.42
C GLY A 215 7.60 -21.17 3.90
N LEU A 216 6.89 -20.24 4.55
CA LEU A 216 7.08 -19.93 5.98
C LEU A 216 6.91 -21.19 6.84
N ARG A 217 7.85 -21.44 7.76
CA ARG A 217 7.83 -22.56 8.70
C ARG A 217 8.15 -22.06 10.11
N ILE A 218 7.10 -21.88 10.91
CA ILE A 218 7.19 -21.32 12.27
C ILE A 218 6.32 -22.09 13.28
N CYS A 219 5.60 -23.13 12.85
CA CYS A 219 4.72 -23.93 13.69
C CYS A 219 5.07 -25.42 13.60
N PRO A 220 5.20 -26.16 14.72
CA PRO A 220 5.51 -27.59 14.72
C PRO A 220 4.57 -28.45 13.86
N ILE A 221 3.30 -28.07 13.76
CA ILE A 221 2.30 -28.78 12.95
C ILE A 221 2.62 -28.81 11.46
N GLN A 222 3.47 -27.89 10.98
CA GLN A 222 3.90 -27.84 9.58
C GLN A 222 4.94 -28.92 9.23
N PHE A 223 5.40 -29.66 10.24
CA PHE A 223 6.40 -30.73 10.12
C PHE A 223 5.84 -32.10 10.50
N GLN A 224 4.59 -32.16 10.97
CA GLN A 224 3.92 -33.42 11.25
C GLN A 224 3.47 -34.01 9.91
N ARG A 225 3.98 -35.21 9.61
CA ARG A 225 3.59 -36.01 8.44
C ARG A 225 2.23 -36.65 8.65
#